data_AF-A0A813AZZ3-F1
#
_entry.id   AF-A0A813AZZ3-F1
#
_cell.length_a   1.000
_cell.length_b   1.000
_cell.length_c   1.000
_cell.angle_alpha   90.00
_cell.angle_beta   90.00
_cell.angle_gamma   90.00
#
_symmetry.space_group_name_H-M   'P 1'
#
loop_
_entity.id
_entity.type
_entity.pdbx_description
1 polymer ?
#
loop_
_entity_poly.entity_id
_entity_poly.type
_entity_poly.pdbx_seq_one_letter_code
_entity_poly.pdbx_strand_id
1 'polypeptide(L)'
;MLDQGYWLDSDDFVSTADLDAENLGKVGFPRDWPGVYGSSKALKQLVGKKGKCAGKKVGVVPGPDASQLSMVKGLKFYPLQSFSNAERVAKAAGMDVVRGWAVYEHLDKGVSEAFVAERFWWNSLPDGTWIDFTPRPDVLPEILLAEAVDGAPKVVDVLSSRQHSLMLSLLAQRFPGRVQRRTSSFSAGLRTLAWASPVCFPPARAQVTTKIQQSAKAAGVGRAGRSSLSLVASGEASPKPAGPAPASLQELARCSREASGSHLQPTLLFFALKSETRLGSGGSSPATWRLSASRALTG
;
A
#
# COMPACT_ATOMS: atom_id res chain seq x y z
N MET A 1 -13.24 22.52 -13.72
CA MET A 1 -13.53 21.08 -13.88
C MET A 1 -13.13 20.43 -12.57
N LEU A 2 -13.98 19.58 -11.99
CA LEU A 2 -13.59 18.85 -10.78
C LEU A 2 -12.64 17.72 -11.22
N ASP A 3 -11.51 17.58 -10.54
CA ASP A 3 -10.49 16.60 -10.90
C ASP A 3 -11.02 15.18 -10.60
N GLN A 4 -11.26 14.39 -11.64
CA GLN A 4 -11.60 12.96 -11.53
C GLN A 4 -10.32 12.15 -11.33
N GLY A 5 -10.32 11.23 -10.38
CA GLY A 5 -9.15 10.41 -10.07
C GLY A 5 -9.41 9.38 -8.99
N TYR A 6 -8.35 8.69 -8.58
CA TYR A 6 -8.41 7.75 -7.45
C TYR A 6 -7.96 8.49 -6.19
N TRP A 7 -8.93 8.98 -5.42
CA TRP A 7 -8.66 9.74 -4.21
C TRP A 7 -8.67 8.84 -2.98
N LEU A 8 -7.77 9.10 -2.04
CA LEU A 8 -7.79 8.44 -0.74
C LEU A 8 -9.06 8.83 0.04
N ASP A 9 -9.70 7.84 0.62
CA ASP A 9 -10.86 7.97 1.48
C ASP A 9 -10.65 7.17 2.78
N SER A 10 -11.51 7.36 3.78
CA SER A 10 -11.44 6.61 5.03
C SER A 10 -11.54 5.10 4.83
N ASP A 11 -12.28 4.65 3.81
CA ASP A 11 -12.47 3.23 3.48
C ASP A 11 -11.22 2.57 2.86
N ASP A 12 -10.19 3.36 2.53
CA ASP A 12 -8.90 2.82 2.10
C ASP A 12 -8.00 2.43 3.28
N PHE A 13 -8.44 2.64 4.53
CA PHE A 13 -7.66 2.34 5.72
C PHE A 13 -8.32 1.26 6.56
N VAL A 14 -7.54 0.25 6.93
CA VAL A 14 -7.98 -0.80 7.85
C VAL A 14 -6.99 -0.89 9.00
N SER A 15 -7.44 -0.54 10.20
CA SER A 15 -6.62 -0.56 11.41
C SER A 15 -6.95 -1.77 12.30
N THR A 16 -5.94 -2.31 12.97
CA THR A 16 -6.14 -3.31 14.04
C THR A 16 -6.31 -2.67 15.41
N ALA A 17 -6.12 -1.35 15.52
CA ALA A 17 -6.32 -0.58 16.75
C ALA A 17 -7.63 0.23 16.71
N ASP A 18 -8.50 -0.03 15.74
CA ASP A 18 -9.78 0.65 15.53
C ASP A 18 -9.65 2.19 15.46
N LEU A 19 -8.50 2.66 14.94
CA LEU A 19 -8.23 4.06 14.63
C LEU A 19 -8.78 4.42 13.25
N ASP A 20 -9.35 5.62 13.13
CA ASP A 20 -9.79 6.18 11.86
C ASP A 20 -8.61 6.71 11.02
N ALA A 21 -8.89 7.02 9.75
CA ALA A 21 -7.90 7.52 8.80
C ALA A 21 -7.36 8.93 9.13
N GLU A 22 -8.09 9.70 9.93
CA GLU A 22 -7.72 11.07 10.32
C GLU A 22 -6.78 11.06 11.55
N ASN A 23 -6.86 10.01 12.36
CA ASN A 23 -6.22 9.84 13.66
C ASN A 23 -5.32 8.60 13.71
N LEU A 24 -4.58 8.32 12.62
CA LEU A 24 -3.66 7.19 12.55
C LEU A 24 -2.45 7.31 13.49
N GLY A 25 -2.13 8.51 13.99
CA GLY A 25 -0.96 8.74 14.82
C GLY A 25 0.36 8.54 14.05
N LYS A 26 1.43 8.17 14.75
CA LYS A 26 2.72 7.88 14.13
C LYS A 26 2.72 6.46 13.58
N VAL A 27 2.89 6.36 12.27
CA VAL A 27 3.02 5.08 11.57
C VAL A 27 4.42 4.91 11.00
N GLY A 28 4.91 3.67 10.99
CA GLY A 28 6.25 3.32 10.56
C GLY A 28 6.32 1.98 9.83
N PHE A 29 7.49 1.64 9.34
CA PHE A 29 7.77 0.27 8.89
C PHE A 29 7.70 -0.69 10.08
N PRO A 30 7.13 -1.90 9.93
CA PRO A 30 7.05 -2.88 11.02
C PRO A 30 8.39 -3.14 11.70
N ARG A 31 8.44 -2.86 13.01
CA ARG A 31 9.52 -3.22 13.92
C ARG A 31 9.62 -4.76 13.95
N ASP A 32 10.84 -5.26 14.10
CA ASP A 32 11.17 -6.70 14.12
C ASP A 32 10.87 -7.46 12.82
N TRP A 33 10.86 -6.79 11.67
CA TRP A 33 10.84 -7.48 10.38
C TRP A 33 12.13 -8.30 10.14
N PRO A 34 12.06 -9.53 9.60
CA PRO A 34 10.86 -10.27 9.15
C PRO A 34 10.15 -11.10 10.24
N GLY A 35 10.71 -11.19 11.45
CA GLY A 35 10.19 -12.03 12.54
C GLY A 35 8.74 -11.73 12.90
N VAL A 36 8.33 -10.46 12.88
CA VAL A 36 6.97 -9.99 13.18
C VAL A 36 5.89 -10.66 12.34
N TYR A 37 6.18 -11.03 11.08
CA TYR A 37 5.22 -11.70 10.21
C TYR A 37 4.83 -13.09 10.73
N GLY A 38 5.79 -13.79 11.35
CA GLY A 38 5.60 -15.11 11.94
C GLY A 38 5.02 -15.06 13.35
N SER A 39 5.30 -14.03 14.14
CA SER A 39 4.95 -13.96 15.56
C SER A 39 3.71 -13.12 15.87
N SER A 40 3.46 -12.02 15.14
CA SER A 40 2.39 -11.08 15.49
C SER A 40 1.02 -11.60 15.07
N LYS A 41 0.13 -11.74 16.05
CA LYS A 41 -1.29 -12.04 15.83
C LYS A 41 -2.00 -10.90 15.10
N ALA A 42 -1.71 -9.65 15.47
CA ALA A 42 -2.35 -8.47 14.88
C ALA A 42 -2.03 -8.34 13.38
N LEU A 43 -0.75 -8.50 13.01
CA LEU A 43 -0.34 -8.46 11.60
C LEU A 43 -0.99 -9.59 10.78
N LYS A 44 -1.08 -10.81 11.34
CA LYS A 44 -1.77 -11.94 10.69
C LYS A 44 -3.27 -11.72 10.54
N GLN A 45 -3.91 -11.08 11.51
CA GLN A 45 -5.33 -10.68 11.42
C GLN A 45 -5.55 -9.56 10.40
N LEU A 46 -4.53 -8.76 10.10
CA LEU A 46 -4.60 -7.73 9.08
C LEU A 46 -4.37 -8.31 7.68
N VAL A 47 -3.17 -8.82 7.39
CA VAL A 47 -2.76 -9.20 6.01
C VAL A 47 -2.54 -10.69 5.78
N GLY A 48 -2.75 -11.53 6.80
CA GLY A 48 -2.67 -12.98 6.65
C GLY A 48 -3.77 -13.55 5.74
N LYS A 49 -3.69 -14.85 5.43
CA LYS A 49 -4.62 -15.55 4.52
C LYS A 49 -6.12 -15.38 4.87
N LYS A 50 -6.44 -15.20 6.15
CA LYS A 50 -7.80 -14.98 6.67
C LYS A 50 -7.98 -13.58 7.28
N GLY A 51 -7.06 -12.66 6.99
CA GLY A 51 -7.07 -11.32 7.53
C GLY A 51 -8.08 -10.40 6.85
N LYS A 52 -8.31 -9.22 7.43
CA LYS A 52 -9.21 -8.20 6.88
C LYS A 52 -8.76 -7.71 5.49
N CYS A 53 -7.45 -7.69 5.25
CA CYS A 53 -6.78 -7.26 4.03
C CYS A 53 -5.95 -8.42 3.47
N ALA A 54 -6.60 -9.57 3.21
CA ALA A 54 -5.91 -10.80 2.86
C ALA A 54 -4.95 -10.63 1.67
N GLY A 55 -3.66 -10.88 1.91
CA GLY A 55 -2.61 -10.82 0.90
C GLY A 55 -2.27 -12.20 0.33
N LYS A 56 -2.05 -12.28 -1.00
CA LYS A 56 -1.53 -13.49 -1.65
C LYS A 56 0.00 -13.55 -1.67
N LYS A 57 0.64 -12.39 -1.77
CA LYS A 57 2.09 -12.20 -1.72
C LYS A 57 2.38 -10.99 -0.84
N VAL A 58 3.43 -11.07 -0.04
CA VAL A 58 3.91 -9.98 0.82
C VAL A 58 5.38 -9.75 0.51
N GLY A 59 5.81 -8.50 0.43
CA GLY A 59 7.18 -8.14 0.08
C GLY A 59 7.55 -6.76 0.61
N VAL A 60 8.80 -6.62 1.02
CA VAL A 60 9.38 -5.31 1.35
C VAL A 60 9.88 -4.67 0.08
N VAL A 61 9.43 -3.45 -0.18
CA VAL A 61 9.78 -2.69 -1.38
C VAL A 61 10.59 -1.47 -0.96
N PRO A 62 11.90 -1.41 -1.26
CA PRO A 62 12.70 -0.21 -1.02
C PRO A 62 12.30 0.91 -1.98
N GLY A 63 12.87 2.11 -1.78
CA GLY A 63 12.73 3.19 -2.74
C GLY A 63 13.37 2.81 -4.09
N PRO A 64 12.89 3.37 -5.21
CA PRO A 64 13.41 3.02 -6.53
C PRO A 64 14.85 3.49 -6.68
N ASP A 65 15.70 2.63 -7.26
CA ASP A 65 17.09 2.97 -7.54
C ASP A 65 17.25 3.89 -8.76
N ALA A 66 18.47 4.35 -9.03
CA ALA A 66 18.74 5.25 -10.15
C ALA A 66 18.41 4.65 -11.53
N SER A 67 18.58 3.32 -11.69
CA SER A 67 18.26 2.63 -12.94
C SER A 67 16.75 2.57 -13.16
N GLN A 68 15.98 2.29 -12.11
CA GLN A 68 14.52 2.25 -12.13
C GLN A 68 13.94 3.65 -12.36
N LEU A 69 14.50 4.69 -11.72
CA LEU A 69 14.11 6.08 -11.93
C LEU A 69 14.34 6.54 -13.38
N SER A 70 15.37 6.01 -14.05
CA SER A 70 15.64 6.34 -15.45
C SER A 70 14.56 5.83 -16.41
N MET A 71 13.88 4.72 -16.06
CA MET A 71 12.79 4.14 -16.87
C MET A 71 11.54 5.04 -16.91
N VAL A 72 11.35 5.86 -15.88
CA VAL A 72 10.20 6.76 -15.72
C VAL A 72 10.60 8.23 -15.85
N LYS A 73 11.70 8.51 -16.53
CA LYS A 73 12.22 9.87 -16.70
C LYS A 73 11.17 10.77 -17.37
N GLY A 74 10.92 11.93 -16.76
CA GLY A 74 9.94 12.90 -17.23
C GLY A 74 8.53 12.71 -16.67
N LEU A 75 8.25 11.59 -15.99
CA LEU A 75 7.02 11.44 -15.23
C LEU A 75 7.11 12.24 -13.93
N LYS A 76 6.00 12.88 -13.58
CA LYS A 76 5.84 13.55 -12.29
C LYS A 76 5.07 12.62 -11.36
N PHE A 77 5.57 12.45 -10.14
CA PHE A 77 4.91 11.67 -9.11
C PHE A 77 4.46 12.56 -7.96
N TYR A 78 3.34 12.18 -7.34
CA TYR A 78 2.73 12.93 -6.25
C TYR A 78 2.64 12.05 -5.01
N PRO A 79 2.98 12.56 -3.82
CA PRO A 79 2.75 11.83 -2.57
C PRO A 79 1.26 11.49 -2.41
N LEU A 80 0.96 10.37 -1.73
CA LEU A 80 -0.41 9.91 -1.44
C LEU A 80 -1.29 9.62 -2.68
N GLN A 81 -0.69 9.53 -3.87
CA GLN A 81 -1.39 9.31 -5.14
C GLN A 81 -0.92 8.00 -5.79
N SER A 82 -0.80 6.93 -4.99
CA SER A 82 -0.21 5.66 -5.41
C SER A 82 -0.92 5.06 -6.62
N PHE A 83 -2.25 5.09 -6.64
CA PHE A 83 -3.10 4.66 -7.76
C PHE A 83 -2.71 5.34 -9.08
N SER A 84 -2.76 6.67 -9.11
CA SER A 84 -2.47 7.46 -10.31
C SER A 84 -0.99 7.42 -10.69
N ASN A 85 -0.08 7.27 -9.73
CA ASN A 85 1.33 7.08 -10.03
C ASN A 85 1.55 5.73 -10.71
N ALA A 86 1.02 4.64 -10.16
CA ALA A 86 1.19 3.30 -10.70
C ALA A 86 0.61 3.16 -12.11
N GLU A 87 -0.58 3.72 -12.37
CA GLU A 87 -1.16 3.74 -13.71
C GLU A 87 -0.35 4.58 -14.71
N ARG A 88 0.20 5.72 -14.26
CA ARG A 88 1.04 6.58 -15.11
C ARG A 88 2.31 5.84 -15.53
N VAL A 89 2.94 5.11 -14.61
CA VAL A 89 4.10 4.27 -14.90
C VAL A 89 3.71 3.14 -15.85
N ALA A 90 2.61 2.45 -15.59
CA ALA A 90 2.13 1.36 -16.44
C ALA A 90 1.93 1.83 -17.89
N LYS A 91 1.28 2.98 -18.07
CA LYS A 91 1.05 3.57 -19.40
C LYS A 91 2.34 4.01 -20.10
N ALA A 92 3.31 4.56 -19.36
CA ALA A 92 4.51 5.15 -19.94
C ALA A 92 5.66 4.15 -20.15
N ALA A 93 5.79 3.16 -19.26
CA ALA A 93 6.90 2.21 -19.23
C ALA A 93 6.48 0.76 -19.48
N GLY A 94 5.19 0.49 -19.70
CA GLY A 94 4.69 -0.86 -19.98
C GLY A 94 4.82 -1.82 -18.79
N MET A 95 4.86 -1.30 -17.56
CA MET A 95 4.92 -2.11 -16.34
C MET A 95 3.52 -2.54 -15.90
N ASP A 96 3.42 -3.69 -15.23
CA ASP A 96 2.16 -4.16 -14.68
C ASP A 96 1.79 -3.37 -13.42
N VAL A 97 0.49 -3.14 -13.20
CA VAL A 97 -0.03 -2.56 -11.95
C VAL A 97 -0.38 -3.68 -10.98
N VAL A 98 0.27 -3.66 -9.81
CA VAL A 98 -0.05 -4.55 -8.69
C VAL A 98 -0.94 -3.79 -7.71
N ARG A 99 -2.05 -4.42 -7.33
CA ARG A 99 -3.06 -3.83 -6.44
C ARG A 99 -3.06 -4.52 -5.08
N GLY A 100 -3.02 -3.75 -4.01
CA GLY A 100 -3.10 -4.31 -2.69
C GLY A 100 -3.07 -3.29 -1.56
N TRP A 101 -2.22 -3.57 -0.58
CA TRP A 101 -2.18 -2.83 0.68
C TRP A 101 -0.73 -2.48 1.04
N ALA A 102 -0.49 -1.22 1.40
CA ALA A 102 0.72 -0.81 2.11
C ALA A 102 0.48 -0.97 3.61
N VAL A 103 1.38 -1.67 4.29
CA VAL A 103 1.23 -2.04 5.70
C VAL A 103 2.22 -1.26 6.54
N TYR A 104 1.70 -0.65 7.59
CA TYR A 104 2.45 0.12 8.56
C TYR A 104 2.16 -0.36 9.99
N GLU A 105 3.12 -0.19 10.88
CA GLU A 105 2.93 -0.37 12.31
C GLU A 105 2.65 0.96 13.00
N HIS A 106 1.77 0.95 14.01
CA HIS A 106 1.53 2.09 14.88
C HIS A 106 2.67 2.23 15.89
N LEU A 107 3.52 3.24 15.69
CA LEU A 107 4.72 3.48 16.52
C LEU A 107 4.39 4.03 17.91
N ASP A 108 3.21 4.61 18.08
CA ASP A 108 2.70 5.06 19.38
C ASP A 108 2.12 3.91 20.23
N LYS A 109 2.11 2.68 19.71
CA LYS A 109 1.70 1.45 20.41
C LYS A 109 2.91 0.55 20.69
N GLY A 110 2.70 -0.51 21.48
CA GLY A 110 3.75 -1.49 21.74
C GLY A 110 4.20 -2.19 20.45
N VAL A 111 5.43 -2.70 20.49
CA VAL A 111 6.04 -3.39 19.35
C VAL A 111 5.19 -4.59 18.94
N SER A 112 4.90 -4.70 17.65
CA SER A 112 4.12 -5.78 17.05
C SER A 112 2.66 -5.88 17.52
N GLU A 113 2.12 -4.86 18.21
CA GLU A 113 0.77 -4.88 18.77
C GLU A 113 -0.30 -4.38 17.80
N ALA A 114 0.00 -3.35 17.01
CA ALA A 114 -0.99 -2.65 16.22
C ALA A 114 -0.48 -2.21 14.85
N PHE A 115 -1.30 -2.43 13.82
CA PHE A 115 -0.98 -2.17 12.43
C PHE A 115 -2.12 -1.44 11.71
N VAL A 116 -1.78 -0.81 10.60
CA VAL A 116 -2.74 -0.27 9.64
C VAL A 116 -2.34 -0.68 8.23
N ALA A 117 -3.34 -1.04 7.43
CA ALA A 117 -3.22 -1.25 5.99
C ALA A 117 -3.87 -0.09 5.26
N GLU A 118 -3.15 0.54 4.34
CA GLU A 118 -3.63 1.55 3.41
C GLU A 118 -3.77 0.92 2.02
N ARG A 119 -4.90 1.11 1.34
CA ARG A 119 -5.07 0.62 -0.03
C ARG A 119 -4.06 1.31 -0.93
N PHE A 120 -3.27 0.52 -1.65
CA PHE A 120 -2.08 1.03 -2.32
C PHE A 120 -1.81 0.25 -3.60
N TRP A 121 -1.46 0.97 -4.68
CA TRP A 121 -1.05 0.35 -5.95
C TRP A 121 0.40 0.69 -6.25
N TRP A 122 1.11 -0.25 -6.86
CA TRP A 122 2.51 -0.14 -7.25
C TRP A 122 2.72 -0.88 -8.57
N ASN A 123 3.96 -0.97 -9.03
CA ASN A 123 4.29 -1.61 -10.30
C ASN A 123 5.10 -2.90 -10.10
N SER A 124 4.99 -3.81 -11.07
CA SER A 124 5.88 -4.96 -11.21
C SER A 124 6.62 -4.91 -12.53
N LEU A 125 7.91 -5.24 -12.49
CA LEU A 125 8.69 -5.56 -13.67
C LEU A 125 8.30 -6.93 -14.25
N PRO A 126 8.68 -7.25 -15.50
CA PRO A 126 8.40 -8.55 -16.13
C PRO A 126 8.99 -9.76 -15.39
N ASP A 127 10.03 -9.56 -14.60
CA ASP A 127 10.64 -10.59 -13.75
C ASP A 127 9.89 -10.82 -12.43
N GLY A 128 8.83 -10.04 -12.16
CA GLY A 128 8.05 -10.10 -10.92
C GLY A 128 8.60 -9.26 -9.77
N THR A 129 9.66 -8.46 -10.00
CA THR A 129 10.22 -7.52 -9.03
C THR A 129 9.27 -6.35 -8.83
N TRP A 130 8.91 -6.07 -7.58
CA TRP A 130 8.04 -4.95 -7.22
C TRP A 130 8.80 -3.65 -7.09
N ILE A 131 8.22 -2.57 -7.63
CA ILE A 131 8.75 -1.21 -7.54
C ILE A 131 7.60 -0.26 -7.23
N ASP A 132 7.83 0.67 -6.31
CA ASP A 132 6.90 1.75 -6.02
C ASP A 132 7.59 3.10 -6.27
N PHE A 133 7.02 3.87 -7.20
CA PHE A 133 7.50 5.19 -7.58
C PHE A 133 6.80 6.34 -6.82
N THR A 134 5.92 6.02 -5.88
CA THR A 134 5.24 7.03 -5.07
C THR A 134 6.23 7.70 -4.13
N PRO A 135 6.32 9.04 -4.10
CA PRO A 135 7.23 9.73 -3.20
C PRO A 135 6.92 9.40 -1.74
N ARG A 136 7.95 8.94 -1.02
CA ARG A 136 7.86 8.53 0.39
C ARG A 136 8.40 9.62 1.31
N PRO A 137 7.95 9.67 2.57
CA PRO A 137 8.60 10.50 3.57
C PRO A 137 9.94 9.87 3.98
N ASP A 138 10.91 10.69 4.39
CA ASP A 138 12.28 10.23 4.67
C ASP A 138 12.35 9.19 5.81
N VAL A 139 11.36 9.21 6.70
CA VAL A 139 11.21 8.25 7.81
C VAL A 139 10.71 6.86 7.37
N LEU A 140 10.28 6.70 6.11
CA LEU A 140 9.78 5.45 5.52
C LEU A 140 10.56 5.12 4.23
N PRO A 141 11.84 4.75 4.32
CA PRO A 141 12.66 4.41 3.15
C PRO A 141 12.16 3.13 2.45
N GLU A 142 11.55 2.23 3.20
CA GLU A 142 10.97 0.97 2.73
C GLU A 142 9.51 0.84 3.19
N ILE A 143 8.72 0.10 2.42
CA ILE A 143 7.30 -0.15 2.68
C ILE A 143 7.04 -1.65 2.57
N LEU A 144 6.25 -2.18 3.51
CA LEU A 144 5.73 -3.53 3.41
C LEU A 144 4.48 -3.52 2.52
N LEU A 145 4.53 -4.18 1.37
CA LEU A 145 3.39 -4.29 0.45
C LEU A 145 2.80 -5.70 0.51
N ALA A 146 1.48 -5.77 0.49
CA ALA A 146 0.72 -7.01 0.45
C ALA A 146 -0.22 -6.98 -0.77
N GLU A 147 0.08 -7.80 -1.77
CA GLU A 147 -0.76 -7.92 -2.97
C GLU A 147 -2.08 -8.58 -2.60
N ALA A 148 -3.20 -7.91 -2.89
CA ALA A 148 -4.50 -8.33 -2.40
C ALA A 148 -5.06 -9.53 -3.17
N VAL A 149 -5.73 -10.44 -2.45
CA VAL A 149 -6.43 -11.58 -3.05
C VAL A 149 -7.63 -11.13 -3.88
N ASP A 150 -8.35 -10.10 -3.44
CA ASP A 150 -9.53 -9.53 -4.10
C ASP A 150 -9.17 -8.43 -5.12
N GLY A 151 -7.88 -8.16 -5.32
CA GLY A 151 -7.38 -7.12 -6.19
C GLY A 151 -7.60 -5.69 -5.67
N ALA A 152 -8.02 -5.52 -4.41
CA ALA A 152 -8.22 -4.23 -3.73
C ALA A 152 -8.85 -3.16 -4.65
N PRO A 153 -10.09 -3.39 -5.13
CA PRO A 153 -10.70 -2.57 -6.18
C PRO A 153 -10.82 -1.12 -5.73
N LYS A 154 -10.50 -0.16 -6.60
CA LYS A 154 -10.66 1.28 -6.33
C LYS A 154 -11.47 1.89 -7.46
N VAL A 155 -12.37 2.81 -7.11
CA VAL A 155 -13.25 3.50 -8.05
C VAL A 155 -12.67 4.89 -8.33
N VAL A 156 -12.78 5.32 -9.58
CA VAL A 156 -12.50 6.71 -9.98
C VAL A 156 -13.63 7.58 -9.48
N ASP A 157 -13.31 8.61 -8.72
CA ASP A 157 -14.29 9.51 -8.12
C ASP A 157 -13.89 10.98 -8.33
N VAL A 158 -14.85 11.86 -8.09
CA VAL A 158 -14.65 13.31 -8.05
C VAL A 158 -14.15 13.69 -6.66
N LEU A 159 -13.07 14.47 -6.59
CA LEU A 159 -12.48 14.88 -5.30
C LEU A 159 -13.51 15.60 -4.42
N SER A 160 -13.96 14.92 -3.37
CA SER A 160 -14.88 15.49 -2.40
C SER A 160 -14.14 16.39 -1.39
N SER A 161 -14.87 17.29 -0.72
CA SER A 161 -14.29 18.11 0.34
C SER A 161 -13.70 17.28 1.48
N ARG A 162 -14.31 16.12 1.80
CA ARG A 162 -13.81 15.20 2.83
C ARG A 162 -12.48 14.57 2.43
N GLN A 163 -12.40 14.00 1.22
CA GLN A 163 -11.18 13.41 0.68
C GLN A 163 -10.05 14.44 0.59
N HIS A 164 -10.37 15.68 0.18
CA HIS A 164 -9.40 16.76 0.14
C HIS A 164 -8.86 17.10 1.55
N SER A 165 -9.73 17.23 2.56
CA SER A 165 -9.31 17.47 3.95
C SER A 165 -8.46 16.33 4.50
N LEU A 166 -8.85 15.08 4.27
CA LEU A 166 -8.08 13.90 4.66
C LEU A 166 -6.69 13.91 4.00
N MET A 167 -6.62 14.16 2.70
CA MET A 167 -5.35 14.26 1.96
C MET A 167 -4.45 15.35 2.53
N LEU A 168 -4.97 16.54 2.83
CA LEU A 168 -4.19 17.62 3.45
C LEU A 168 -3.67 17.24 4.84
N SER A 169 -4.51 16.60 5.66
CA SER A 169 -4.12 16.11 6.99
C SER A 169 -2.98 15.09 6.88
N LEU A 170 -3.13 14.07 6.03
CA LEU A 170 -2.10 13.05 5.81
C LEU A 170 -0.80 13.64 5.24
N LEU A 171 -0.88 14.63 4.34
CA LEU A 171 0.30 15.33 3.82
C LEU A 171 1.04 16.08 4.92
N ALA A 172 0.32 16.79 5.80
CA ALA A 172 0.91 17.52 6.92
C ALA A 172 1.58 16.56 7.92
N GLN A 173 0.93 15.44 8.23
CA GLN A 173 1.43 14.44 9.17
C GLN A 173 2.67 13.72 8.63
N ARG A 174 2.65 13.28 7.37
CA ARG A 174 3.72 12.46 6.79
C ARG A 174 4.87 13.28 6.19
N PHE A 175 4.63 14.51 5.75
CA PHE A 175 5.61 15.35 5.05
C PHE A 175 5.79 16.75 5.70
N PRO A 176 6.17 16.83 6.99
CA PRO A 176 6.17 18.09 7.76
C PRO A 176 7.06 19.20 7.16
N GLY A 177 8.09 18.86 6.37
CA GLY A 177 9.00 19.83 5.75
C GLY A 177 8.55 20.40 4.39
N ARG A 178 7.55 19.80 3.72
CA ARG A 178 7.16 20.23 2.35
C ARG A 178 6.17 21.40 2.34
N VAL A 179 5.41 21.59 3.42
CA VAL A 179 4.36 22.62 3.49
C VAL A 179 4.95 24.03 3.69
N GLN A 180 6.10 24.16 4.37
CA GLN A 180 6.63 25.47 4.76
C GLN A 180 7.36 26.26 3.66
N ARG A 181 7.74 25.66 2.53
CA ARG A 181 8.65 26.31 1.57
C ARG A 181 8.02 27.32 0.60
N ARG A 182 6.71 27.57 0.65
CA ARG A 182 6.05 28.49 -0.29
C ARG A 182 5.70 29.88 0.26
N THR A 183 5.84 30.13 1.55
CA THR A 183 5.41 31.41 2.14
C THR A 183 6.55 32.38 2.45
N SER A 184 7.82 31.99 2.30
CA SER A 184 8.96 32.82 2.72
C SER A 184 9.73 33.55 1.61
N SER A 185 9.35 33.48 0.33
CA SER A 185 10.13 34.10 -0.75
C SER A 185 9.45 35.22 -1.55
N PHE A 186 8.36 35.82 -1.05
CA PHE A 186 7.70 36.96 -1.72
C PHE A 186 7.87 38.31 -1.00
N SER A 187 8.87 38.44 -0.11
CA SER A 187 9.08 39.67 0.68
C SER A 187 10.49 40.26 0.57
N ALA A 188 11.17 40.11 -0.57
CA ALA A 188 12.44 40.80 -0.81
C ALA A 188 12.58 41.19 -2.28
N GLY A 189 12.00 42.33 -2.66
CA GLY A 189 12.20 42.85 -4.02
C GLY A 189 11.35 44.02 -4.48
N LEU A 190 10.42 44.56 -3.70
CA LEU A 190 9.83 45.87 -4.01
C LEU A 190 10.77 46.98 -3.51
N ARG A 191 11.88 47.18 -4.23
CA ARG A 191 12.55 48.49 -4.24
C ARG A 191 11.66 49.42 -5.06
N THR A 192 10.96 50.27 -4.34
CA THR A 192 10.35 51.52 -4.81
C THR A 192 11.32 52.28 -5.71
N LEU A 193 11.11 52.24 -7.02
CA LEU A 193 11.45 53.35 -7.90
C LEU A 193 10.19 54.18 -8.07
N ALA A 194 10.17 55.30 -7.34
CA ALA A 194 9.20 56.35 -7.52
C ALA A 194 9.42 56.99 -8.89
N TRP A 195 8.46 56.80 -9.81
CA TRP A 195 8.16 57.83 -10.80
C TRP A 195 6.65 58.00 -10.88
N ALA A 196 6.23 59.15 -10.39
CA ALA A 196 4.89 59.67 -10.53
C ALA A 196 4.63 60.02 -12.00
N SER A 197 3.52 59.53 -12.53
CA SER A 197 2.74 60.21 -13.56
C SER A 197 1.28 59.74 -13.44
N PRO A 198 0.33 60.64 -13.15
CA PRO A 198 -1.07 60.29 -13.01
C PRO A 198 -1.73 60.33 -14.40
N VAL A 199 -2.22 59.19 -14.88
CA VAL A 199 -3.19 59.16 -15.99
C VAL A 199 -4.52 58.70 -15.43
N CYS A 200 -5.47 59.64 -15.42
CA CYS A 200 -6.87 59.42 -15.09
C CYS A 200 -7.48 58.37 -16.03
N PHE A 201 -8.13 57.35 -15.47
CA PHE A 201 -9.11 56.54 -16.19
C PHE A 201 -10.44 56.52 -15.42
N PRO A 202 -11.58 56.73 -16.11
CA PRO A 202 -12.90 56.83 -15.49
C PRO A 202 -13.50 55.44 -15.16
N PRO A 203 -14.51 55.38 -14.26
CA PRO A 203 -15.14 54.12 -13.86
C PRO A 203 -16.22 53.70 -14.88
N ALA A 204 -15.99 52.58 -15.57
CA ALA A 204 -17.04 51.91 -16.35
C ALA A 204 -17.77 50.88 -15.47
N ARG A 205 -18.99 51.26 -15.09
CA ARG A 205 -19.99 50.49 -14.35
C ARG A 205 -20.65 49.49 -15.31
N ALA A 206 -20.43 48.19 -15.11
CA ALA A 206 -21.19 47.15 -15.80
C ALA A 206 -21.92 46.28 -14.76
N GLN A 207 -23.25 46.40 -14.73
CA GLN A 207 -24.13 45.51 -13.99
C GLN A 207 -24.30 44.21 -14.78
N VAL A 208 -23.99 43.08 -14.17
CA VAL A 208 -24.35 41.76 -14.70
C VAL A 208 -25.51 41.22 -13.86
N THR A 209 -26.71 41.28 -14.43
CA THR A 209 -27.90 40.59 -13.93
C THR A 209 -27.96 39.19 -14.54
N THR A 210 -27.70 38.15 -13.75
CA THR A 210 -27.98 36.77 -14.15
C THR A 210 -29.33 36.34 -13.59
N LYS A 211 -30.28 36.09 -14.51
CA LYS A 211 -31.59 35.48 -14.24
C LYS A 211 -31.38 34.02 -13.82
N ILE A 212 -31.90 33.68 -12.64
CA ILE A 212 -32.09 32.32 -12.15
C ILE A 212 -33.34 31.76 -12.82
N GLN A 213 -33.19 30.69 -13.61
CA GLN A 213 -34.31 29.90 -14.11
C GLN A 213 -34.38 28.60 -13.29
N GLN A 214 -35.33 28.57 -12.35
CA GLN A 214 -35.79 27.35 -11.68
C GLN A 214 -36.71 26.60 -12.64
N SER A 215 -36.39 25.34 -12.93
CA SER A 215 -37.33 24.41 -13.57
C SER A 215 -37.55 23.24 -12.62
N ALA A 216 -38.73 23.22 -12.01
CA ALA A 216 -39.26 22.05 -11.33
C ALA A 216 -39.77 21.06 -12.38
N LYS A 217 -39.51 19.76 -12.20
CA LYS A 217 -40.34 18.71 -12.81
C LYS A 217 -40.36 17.43 -11.96
N ALA A 218 -41.43 17.36 -11.17
CA ALA A 218 -42.33 16.25 -10.90
C ALA A 218 -41.89 14.79 -11.16
N ALA A 219 -42.07 14.00 -10.08
CA ALA A 219 -42.95 12.82 -9.96
C ALA A 219 -42.59 11.48 -10.64
N GLY A 220 -42.66 10.44 -9.79
CA GLY A 220 -42.76 9.01 -10.12
C GLY A 220 -42.31 8.22 -8.88
N VAL A 221 -43.15 7.92 -7.88
CA VAL A 221 -44.25 6.92 -7.87
C VAL A 221 -43.85 5.63 -8.57
N GLY A 222 -43.58 4.58 -7.78
CA GLY A 222 -43.75 3.21 -8.25
C GLY A 222 -42.80 2.19 -7.62
N ARG A 223 -43.35 1.51 -6.60
CA ARG A 223 -43.63 0.05 -6.64
C ARG A 223 -42.94 -0.74 -5.53
N ALA A 224 -43.75 -1.01 -4.51
CA ALA A 224 -43.57 -2.11 -3.59
C ALA A 224 -43.53 -3.44 -4.36
N GLY A 225 -42.44 -4.18 -4.21
CA GLY A 225 -42.28 -5.55 -4.69
C GLY A 225 -41.98 -6.46 -3.50
N ARG A 226 -43.03 -7.06 -2.97
CA ARG A 226 -42.98 -8.25 -2.11
C ARG A 226 -42.38 -9.42 -2.90
N SER A 227 -41.46 -10.16 -2.29
CA SER A 227 -41.21 -11.59 -2.53
C SER A 227 -40.49 -12.14 -1.29
N SER A 228 -41.22 -12.80 -0.40
CA SER A 228 -41.23 -14.27 -0.24
C SER A 228 -39.88 -14.79 0.30
N LEU A 229 -39.69 -14.91 1.62
CA LEU A 229 -40.04 -16.11 2.39
C LEU A 229 -39.85 -17.41 1.59
N SER A 230 -38.65 -17.97 1.64
CA SER A 230 -38.42 -19.41 1.46
C SER A 230 -37.71 -19.93 2.71
N LEU A 231 -38.55 -20.42 3.62
CA LEU A 231 -38.23 -21.26 4.75
C LEU A 231 -37.90 -22.66 4.20
N VAL A 232 -36.65 -23.13 4.28
CA VAL A 232 -36.33 -24.53 3.96
C VAL A 232 -35.33 -25.11 4.97
N ALA A 233 -35.89 -26.06 5.73
CA ALA A 233 -35.30 -27.27 6.29
C ALA A 233 -34.03 -27.17 7.13
N SER A 234 -34.26 -27.22 8.44
CA SER A 234 -33.42 -27.90 9.43
C SER A 234 -33.02 -29.29 8.93
N GLY A 235 -31.73 -29.50 8.74
CA GLY A 235 -31.11 -30.81 8.61
C GLY A 235 -30.36 -31.13 9.89
N GLU A 236 -31.05 -31.73 10.85
CA GLU A 236 -30.44 -32.48 11.94
C GLU A 236 -29.65 -33.66 11.35
N ALA A 237 -28.34 -33.69 11.60
CA ALA A 237 -27.55 -34.91 11.49
C ALA A 237 -26.76 -35.07 12.78
N SER A 238 -27.16 -36.09 13.53
CA SER A 238 -26.66 -36.54 14.82
C SER A 238 -25.14 -36.82 14.85
N PRO A 239 -24.55 -36.82 16.07
CA PRO A 239 -23.13 -36.98 16.29
C PRO A 239 -22.70 -38.45 16.24
N LYS A 240 -21.49 -38.71 15.75
CA LYS A 240 -20.80 -40.00 15.85
C LYS A 240 -19.44 -39.81 16.53
N PRO A 241 -18.86 -40.85 17.15
CA PRO A 241 -18.62 -40.86 18.58
C PRO A 241 -17.13 -40.74 18.90
N ALA A 242 -16.88 -40.39 20.17
CA ALA A 242 -15.59 -40.49 20.82
C ALA A 242 -15.01 -41.92 20.69
N GLY A 243 -13.74 -41.98 20.32
CA GLY A 243 -12.87 -43.15 20.41
C GLY A 243 -11.59 -42.77 21.16
N PRO A 244 -10.94 -43.74 21.83
CA PRO A 244 -10.34 -43.53 23.15
C PRO A 244 -8.88 -43.06 23.12
N ALA A 245 -8.52 -42.21 24.08
CA ALA A 245 -7.22 -42.29 24.75
C ALA A 245 -7.42 -43.15 25.99
N PRO A 246 -6.53 -44.10 26.32
CA PRO A 246 -5.28 -43.69 26.99
C PRO A 246 -4.07 -44.61 26.75
N ALA A 247 -2.86 -44.04 26.87
CA ALA A 247 -1.72 -44.74 27.43
C ALA A 247 -0.88 -43.72 28.20
N SER A 248 -0.97 -43.87 29.51
CA SER A 248 -0.23 -43.17 30.54
C SER A 248 1.16 -43.78 30.76
N LEU A 249 1.96 -43.02 31.52
CA LEU A 249 3.09 -43.43 32.36
C LEU A 249 4.50 -43.35 31.76
N GLN A 250 5.20 -42.33 32.27
CA GLN A 250 6.48 -42.43 32.98
C GLN A 250 7.66 -43.07 32.24
N GLU A 251 8.69 -42.27 31.99
CA GLU A 251 10.04 -42.48 32.53
C GLU A 251 10.87 -41.19 32.31
N LEU A 252 11.21 -40.49 33.39
CA LEU A 252 12.55 -40.43 34.00
C LEU A 252 13.59 -39.75 33.06
N ALA A 253 13.87 -38.47 33.25
CA ALA A 253 14.78 -37.90 34.25
C ALA A 253 16.24 -37.79 33.77
N ARG A 254 16.78 -36.58 34.00
CA ARG A 254 18.21 -36.22 34.20
C ARG A 254 19.20 -36.45 33.04
N CYS A 255 19.71 -35.34 32.53
CA CYS A 255 21.15 -35.09 32.64
C CYS A 255 21.46 -33.58 32.64
N SER A 256 22.06 -33.11 33.73
CA SER A 256 22.71 -31.81 33.86
C SER A 256 24.06 -31.83 33.15
N ARG A 257 24.47 -30.73 32.51
CA ARG A 257 25.68 -29.94 32.86
C ARG A 257 26.08 -28.99 31.72
N GLU A 258 26.38 -27.78 32.18
CA GLU A 258 27.42 -26.83 31.75
C GLU A 258 28.24 -27.17 30.49
N ALA A 259 28.29 -26.21 29.57
CA ALA A 259 29.53 -25.87 28.86
C ALA A 259 29.51 -24.39 28.47
N SER A 260 30.32 -23.62 29.18
CA SER A 260 30.86 -22.33 28.78
C SER A 260 31.67 -22.48 27.48
N GLY A 261 31.69 -21.45 26.63
CA GLY A 261 32.86 -21.19 25.79
C GLY A 261 32.61 -20.92 24.30
N SER A 262 32.92 -19.67 23.93
CA SER A 262 33.56 -19.25 22.67
C SER A 262 32.83 -19.40 21.33
N HIS A 263 32.47 -18.22 20.80
CA HIS A 263 33.00 -17.67 19.55
C HIS A 263 32.84 -18.52 18.28
N LEU A 264 31.73 -18.33 17.56
CA LEU A 264 31.66 -18.61 16.12
C LEU A 264 30.84 -17.54 15.39
N GLN A 265 31.36 -17.22 14.21
CA GLN A 265 30.98 -16.23 13.21
C GLN A 265 29.49 -16.31 12.79
N PRO A 266 28.87 -15.19 12.35
CA PRO A 266 27.54 -15.25 11.77
C PRO A 266 27.60 -15.89 10.37
N THR A 267 27.11 -17.12 10.27
CA THR A 267 26.80 -17.77 9.00
C THR A 267 25.59 -17.07 8.37
N LEU A 268 25.81 -16.45 7.20
CA LEU A 268 24.76 -15.95 6.31
C LEU A 268 23.86 -17.12 5.89
N LEU A 269 22.68 -17.22 6.51
CA LEU A 269 21.61 -18.13 6.10
C LEU A 269 20.84 -17.49 4.93
N PHE A 270 21.22 -17.85 3.71
CA PHE A 270 20.39 -17.65 2.53
C PHE A 270 19.17 -18.58 2.61
N PHE A 271 17.97 -18.00 2.73
CA PHE A 271 16.74 -18.72 2.45
C PHE A 271 16.57 -18.86 0.93
N ALA A 272 16.90 -20.04 0.41
CA ALA A 272 16.47 -20.46 -0.91
C ALA A 272 14.97 -20.81 -0.85
N LEU A 273 14.13 -19.96 -1.45
CA LEU A 273 12.75 -20.29 -1.78
C LEU A 273 12.76 -21.46 -2.78
N LYS A 274 12.39 -22.64 -2.31
CA LYS A 274 12.20 -23.84 -3.11
C LYS A 274 10.91 -23.66 -3.91
N SER A 275 11.02 -23.29 -5.18
CA SER A 275 9.92 -23.39 -6.14
C SER A 275 9.75 -24.86 -6.55
N GLU A 276 8.69 -25.51 -6.07
CA GLU A 276 8.25 -26.79 -6.61
C GLU A 276 7.61 -26.56 -7.99
N THR A 277 8.42 -26.64 -9.04
CA THR A 277 7.95 -26.90 -10.40
C THR A 277 7.50 -28.36 -10.50
N ARG A 278 6.18 -28.59 -10.48
CA ARG A 278 5.61 -29.81 -11.07
C ARG A 278 5.80 -29.76 -12.58
N LEU A 279 6.85 -30.42 -13.06
CA LEU A 279 7.01 -30.76 -14.48
C LEU A 279 6.38 -32.12 -14.74
N GLY A 280 5.33 -32.11 -15.54
CA GLY A 280 4.77 -33.31 -16.15
C GLY A 280 5.81 -33.97 -17.06
N SER A 281 5.88 -35.29 -16.96
CA SER A 281 6.65 -36.16 -17.82
C SER A 281 6.10 -36.12 -19.25
N GLY A 282 6.96 -35.81 -20.23
CA GLY A 282 6.59 -35.97 -21.63
C GLY A 282 7.67 -35.52 -22.61
N GLY A 283 8.62 -36.42 -22.92
CA GLY A 283 9.14 -36.57 -24.29
C GLY A 283 10.31 -35.71 -24.75
N SER A 284 11.47 -36.37 -24.83
CA SER A 284 12.41 -36.38 -25.97
C SER A 284 13.13 -35.09 -26.40
N SER A 285 14.43 -35.03 -26.07
CA SER A 285 15.59 -34.91 -27.00
C SER A 285 16.66 -33.91 -26.49
N PRO A 286 17.95 -34.28 -26.40
CA PRO A 286 18.98 -33.43 -25.81
C PRO A 286 19.60 -32.47 -26.82
N ALA A 287 19.49 -31.16 -26.55
CA ALA A 287 20.29 -30.13 -27.22
C ALA A 287 21.56 -29.86 -26.40
N THR A 288 22.70 -30.20 -27.00
CA THR A 288 24.05 -29.98 -26.50
C THR A 288 24.36 -28.48 -26.39
N TRP A 289 24.67 -27.98 -25.19
CA TRP A 289 25.22 -26.63 -25.01
C TRP A 289 26.72 -26.73 -24.67
N ARG A 290 27.57 -26.26 -25.59
CA ARG A 290 29.00 -26.02 -25.36
C ARG A 290 29.17 -24.74 -24.53
N LEU A 291 29.84 -24.86 -23.40
CA LEU A 291 30.39 -23.73 -22.65
C LEU A 291 31.76 -23.35 -23.23
N SER A 292 31.87 -22.16 -23.82
CA SER A 292 33.17 -21.52 -24.10
C SER A 292 33.52 -20.61 -22.92
N ALA A 293 34.58 -20.95 -22.20
CA ALA A 293 35.20 -20.10 -21.20
C ALA A 293 36.27 -19.23 -21.87
N SER A 294 36.11 -17.91 -21.85
CA SER A 294 37.16 -16.97 -22.24
C SER A 294 37.91 -16.50 -21.00
N ARG A 295 39.21 -16.78 -21.00
CA ARG A 295 40.22 -16.40 -20.01
C ARG A 295 40.50 -14.90 -20.14
N ALA A 296 40.40 -14.15 -19.04
CA ALA A 296 40.90 -12.77 -18.98
C ALA A 296 42.42 -12.80 -18.73
N LEU A 297 43.18 -12.16 -19.61
CA LEU A 297 44.58 -11.81 -19.42
C LEU A 297 44.64 -10.42 -18.78
N THR A 298 45.35 -10.34 -17.66
CA THR A 298 45.80 -9.12 -16.98
C THR A 298 46.74 -8.33 -17.88
N GLY A 299 46.53 -7.01 -17.92
CA GLY A 299 47.51 -5.99 -18.27
C GLY A 299 47.58 -4.99 -17.13
#